data_AF-A0A9P1FLP4-F1
#
_entry.id   AF-A0A9P1FLP4-F1
#
_cell.length_a   1.000
_cell.length_b   1.000
_cell.length_c   1.000
_cell.angle_alpha   90.00
_cell.angle_beta   90.00
_cell.angle_gamma   90.00
#
_symmetry.space_group_name_H-M   'P 1'
#
loop_
_entity.id
_entity.type
_entity.pdbx_description
1 polymer ?
#
loop_
_entity_poly.entity_id
_entity_poly.type
_entity_poly.pdbx_seq_one_letter_code
_entity_poly.pdbx_strand_id
1 'polypeptide(L)'
;MSHANVNVSELFAEYEADFHRLLAEADEFLAASCASAAALGKADRRLTEADQAVKQMDLEVRALPPEARQKLQEKIKGFKASVSERRKQKEARNREVLLGDASASVLGKSADEHGRAEDMNQSMMDASRKLQEAKRTVLDSEQIGLDVMGDLRLQRETIERSRDNMGKVGQNYSMAGKTLEGMLARADQNRRMAPCHQSHMLLSTTGVIKLMFFSSRSIWNP
;
A
#
# COMPACT_ATOMS: atom_id res chain seq x y z
N MET A 1 -0.23 -18.61 5.76
CA MET A 1 1.17 -18.13 5.87
C MET A 1 2.11 -18.79 4.85
N SER A 2 1.92 -20.06 4.47
CA SER A 2 2.76 -20.72 3.43
C SER A 2 2.64 -20.12 2.03
N HIS A 3 1.44 -19.71 1.59
CA HIS A 3 1.23 -19.18 0.23
C HIS A 3 1.99 -17.88 -0.06
N ALA A 4 2.15 -16.99 0.93
CA ALA A 4 2.91 -15.75 0.76
C ALA A 4 4.40 -16.03 0.54
N ASN A 5 4.95 -17.05 1.22
CA ASN A 5 6.37 -17.40 1.12
C ASN A 5 6.69 -18.07 -0.23
N VAL A 6 5.76 -18.88 -0.75
CA VAL A 6 5.86 -19.48 -2.10
C VAL A 6 5.80 -18.38 -3.17
N ASN A 7 4.88 -17.44 -3.05
CA ASN A 7 4.70 -16.36 -4.02
C ASN A 7 5.91 -15.39 -4.04
N VAL A 8 6.47 -15.06 -2.87
CA VAL A 8 7.70 -14.24 -2.78
C VAL A 8 8.91 -14.96 -3.39
N SER A 9 8.98 -16.29 -3.27
CA SER A 9 10.05 -17.08 -3.87
C SER A 9 9.94 -17.18 -5.40
N GLU A 10 8.72 -17.26 -5.95
CA GLU A 10 8.48 -17.27 -7.40
C GLU A 10 8.83 -15.92 -8.02
N LEU A 11 8.39 -14.82 -7.40
CA LEU A 11 8.69 -13.47 -7.86
C LEU A 11 10.20 -13.15 -7.79
N PHE A 12 10.88 -13.61 -6.74
CA PHE A 12 12.34 -13.47 -6.65
C PHE A 12 13.05 -14.22 -7.78
N ALA A 13 12.59 -15.43 -8.12
CA ALA A 13 13.19 -16.23 -9.19
C ALA A 13 12.97 -15.59 -10.58
N GLU A 14 11.83 -14.95 -10.80
CA GLU A 14 11.55 -14.19 -12.03
C GLU A 14 12.50 -12.99 -12.17
N TYR A 15 12.67 -12.20 -11.10
CA TYR A 15 13.64 -11.09 -11.10
C TYR A 15 15.10 -11.56 -11.22
N GLU A 16 15.44 -12.72 -10.68
CA GLU A 16 16.77 -13.33 -10.83
C GLU A 16 17.03 -13.72 -12.30
N ALA A 17 16.03 -14.32 -12.97
CA ALA A 17 16.12 -14.64 -14.40
C ALA A 17 16.26 -13.38 -15.27
N ASP A 18 15.46 -12.34 -14.99
CA ASP A 18 15.55 -11.07 -15.70
C ASP A 18 16.89 -10.37 -15.47
N PHE A 19 17.42 -10.40 -14.25
CA PHE A 19 18.74 -9.87 -13.94
C PHE A 19 19.83 -10.55 -14.77
N HIS A 20 19.82 -11.88 -14.86
CA HIS A 20 20.78 -12.64 -15.66
C HIS A 20 20.66 -12.33 -17.15
N ARG A 21 19.44 -12.20 -17.67
CA ARG A 21 19.19 -11.79 -19.06
C ARG A 21 19.76 -10.40 -19.35
N LEU A 22 19.46 -9.42 -18.49
CA LEU A 22 19.93 -8.04 -18.64
C LEU A 22 21.47 -7.94 -18.54
N LEU A 23 22.09 -8.75 -17.68
CA LEU A 23 23.55 -8.85 -17.61
C LEU A 23 24.16 -9.44 -18.88
N ALA A 24 23.56 -10.51 -19.43
CA ALA A 24 24.05 -11.13 -20.67
C ALA A 24 23.96 -10.16 -21.85
N GLU A 25 22.85 -9.43 -21.97
CA GLU A 25 22.70 -8.38 -22.98
C GLU A 25 23.70 -7.25 -22.79
N ALA A 26 23.95 -6.81 -21.54
CA ALA A 26 24.97 -5.81 -21.25
C ALA A 26 26.38 -6.29 -21.64
N ASP A 27 26.71 -7.54 -21.32
CA ASP A 27 27.99 -8.16 -21.66
C ASP A 27 28.16 -8.29 -23.17
N GLU A 28 27.10 -8.60 -23.93
CA GLU A 28 27.13 -8.63 -25.40
C GLU A 28 27.49 -7.24 -25.97
N PHE A 29 26.86 -6.18 -25.46
CA PHE A 29 27.19 -4.81 -25.87
C PHE A 29 28.59 -4.36 -25.44
N LEU A 30 29.13 -4.89 -24.35
CA LEU A 30 30.49 -4.60 -23.87
C LEU A 30 31.57 -5.41 -24.60
N ALA A 31 31.23 -6.62 -25.07
CA ALA A 31 32.12 -7.51 -25.82
C ALA A 31 32.19 -7.17 -27.31
N ALA A 32 31.20 -6.45 -27.84
CA ALA A 32 31.19 -6.01 -29.23
C ALA A 32 32.46 -5.22 -29.59
N SER A 33 33.25 -5.76 -30.53
CA SER A 33 34.52 -5.17 -31.00
C SER A 33 34.36 -3.77 -31.61
N CYS A 34 33.17 -3.43 -32.09
CA CYS A 34 32.80 -2.11 -32.61
C CYS A 34 32.11 -1.26 -31.54
N ALA A 35 32.60 -1.27 -30.30
CA ALA A 35 32.02 -0.52 -29.19
C ALA A 35 32.03 0.99 -29.50
N SER A 36 30.98 1.48 -30.14
CA SER A 36 30.74 2.90 -30.33
C SER A 36 30.16 3.49 -29.05
N ALA A 37 30.21 4.82 -28.92
CA ALA A 37 29.54 5.52 -27.81
C ALA A 37 28.05 5.13 -27.69
N ALA A 38 27.39 4.80 -28.81
CA ALA A 38 26.01 4.31 -28.82
C ALA A 38 25.86 2.89 -28.25
N ALA A 39 26.80 1.97 -28.52
CA ALA A 39 26.80 0.63 -27.93
C ALA A 39 27.04 0.68 -26.41
N LEU A 40 27.98 1.53 -25.98
CA LEU A 40 28.23 1.78 -24.55
C LEU A 40 27.02 2.41 -23.85
N GLY A 41 26.29 3.29 -24.54
CA GLY A 41 25.03 3.85 -24.03
C GLY A 41 23.92 2.81 -23.89
N LYS A 42 23.85 1.82 -24.80
CA LYS A 42 22.92 0.68 -24.68
C LYS A 42 23.30 -0.23 -23.50
N ALA A 43 24.59 -0.53 -23.32
CA ALA A 43 25.08 -1.29 -22.17
C ALA A 43 24.74 -0.58 -20.84
N ASP A 44 24.87 0.74 -20.79
CA ASP A 44 24.57 1.57 -19.61
C ASP A 44 23.09 1.49 -19.20
N ARG A 45 22.18 1.50 -20.19
CA ARG A 45 20.74 1.29 -19.97
C ARG A 45 20.45 -0.09 -19.39
N ARG A 46 21.01 -1.15 -19.98
CA ARG A 46 20.83 -2.54 -19.49
C ARG A 46 21.40 -2.73 -18.08
N LEU A 47 22.54 -2.13 -17.76
CA LEU A 47 23.10 -2.14 -16.40
C LEU A 47 22.24 -1.35 -15.39
N THR A 48 21.53 -0.32 -15.85
CA THR A 48 20.60 0.43 -15.00
C THR A 48 19.32 -0.37 -14.74
N GLU A 49 18.78 -1.03 -15.76
CA GLU A 49 17.65 -1.96 -15.61
C GLU A 49 18.01 -3.15 -14.70
N ALA A 50 19.22 -3.70 -14.83
CA ALA A 50 19.70 -4.76 -13.94
C ALA A 50 19.81 -4.29 -12.47
N ASP A 51 20.27 -3.05 -12.23
CA ASP A 51 20.30 -2.46 -10.88
C ASP A 51 18.89 -2.24 -10.31
N GLN A 52 17.90 -1.91 -11.16
CA GLN A 52 16.50 -1.83 -10.75
C GLN A 52 15.94 -3.21 -10.36
N ALA A 53 16.19 -4.26 -11.15
CA ALA A 53 15.80 -5.63 -10.81
C ALA A 53 16.39 -6.07 -9.46
N VAL A 54 17.66 -5.75 -9.19
CA VAL A 54 18.31 -6.03 -7.90
C VAL A 54 17.69 -5.26 -6.74
N LYS A 55 17.20 -4.02 -6.96
CA LYS A 55 16.47 -3.28 -5.93
C LYS A 55 15.12 -3.92 -5.63
N GLN A 56 14.39 -4.40 -6.63
CA GLN A 56 13.13 -5.12 -6.40
C GLN A 56 13.36 -6.41 -5.61
N MET A 57 14.39 -7.19 -5.97
CA MET A 57 14.80 -8.35 -5.18
C MET A 57 15.12 -8.00 -3.71
N ASP A 58 15.77 -6.85 -3.43
CA ASP A 58 16.05 -6.41 -2.06
C ASP A 58 14.77 -6.09 -1.26
N LEU A 59 13.75 -5.54 -1.92
CA LEU A 59 12.45 -5.25 -1.30
C LEU A 59 11.70 -6.54 -0.95
N GLU A 60 11.66 -7.50 -1.88
CA GLU A 60 11.02 -8.80 -1.65
C GLU A 60 11.71 -9.58 -0.52
N VAL A 61 13.03 -9.56 -0.48
CA VAL A 61 13.81 -10.24 0.56
C VAL A 61 13.61 -9.63 1.96
N ARG A 62 13.23 -8.36 2.06
CA ARG A 62 12.89 -7.74 3.35
C ARG A 62 11.56 -8.24 3.91
N ALA A 63 10.64 -8.68 3.06
CA ALA A 63 9.35 -9.25 3.47
C ALA A 63 9.47 -10.69 4.02
N LEU A 64 10.61 -11.34 3.85
CA LEU A 64 10.85 -12.73 4.25
C LEU A 64 11.26 -12.91 5.72
N PRO A 65 11.03 -14.11 6.29
CA PRO A 65 11.55 -14.51 7.60
C PRO A 65 13.10 -14.44 7.66
N PRO A 66 13.68 -14.23 8.85
CA PRO A 66 15.12 -13.96 9.02
C PRO A 66 16.04 -15.07 8.48
N GLU A 67 15.62 -16.34 8.54
CA GLU A 67 16.41 -17.48 8.07
C GLU A 67 16.55 -17.54 6.54
N ALA A 68 15.47 -17.28 5.80
CA ALA A 68 15.50 -17.21 4.34
C ALA A 68 16.19 -15.92 3.85
N ARG A 69 16.02 -14.83 4.61
CA ARG A 69 16.58 -13.51 4.30
C ARG A 69 18.11 -13.51 4.25
N GLN A 70 18.80 -14.18 5.17
CA GLN A 70 20.27 -14.16 5.21
C GLN A 70 20.88 -14.76 3.93
N LYS A 71 20.38 -15.91 3.48
CA LYS A 71 20.86 -16.59 2.26
C LYS A 71 20.64 -15.74 1.01
N LEU A 72 19.48 -15.11 0.88
CA LEU A 72 19.14 -14.28 -0.28
C LEU A 72 19.86 -12.93 -0.27
N GLN A 73 20.14 -12.36 0.91
CA GLN A 73 20.94 -11.14 1.04
C GLN A 73 22.39 -11.34 0.57
N GLU A 74 22.98 -12.51 0.80
CA GLU A 74 24.32 -12.83 0.27
C GLU A 74 24.30 -12.89 -1.27
N LYS A 75 23.28 -13.50 -1.87
CA LYS A 75 23.09 -13.49 -3.33
C LYS A 75 22.95 -12.07 -3.88
N ILE A 76 22.11 -11.24 -3.26
CA ILE A 76 21.91 -9.84 -3.67
C ILE A 76 23.22 -9.04 -3.62
N LYS A 77 24.07 -9.27 -2.61
CA LYS A 77 25.40 -8.65 -2.56
C LYS A 77 26.28 -9.09 -3.74
N GLY A 78 26.25 -10.36 -4.11
CA GLY A 78 26.94 -10.87 -5.30
C GLY A 78 26.43 -10.24 -6.61
N PHE A 79 25.12 -10.06 -6.75
CA PHE A 79 24.52 -9.40 -7.90
C PHE A 79 24.92 -7.91 -7.99
N LYS A 80 24.89 -7.18 -6.87
CA LYS A 80 25.38 -5.79 -6.81
C LYS A 80 26.86 -5.68 -7.19
N ALA A 81 27.69 -6.62 -6.71
CA ALA A 81 29.10 -6.67 -7.08
C ALA A 81 29.30 -6.90 -8.58
N SER A 82 28.53 -7.82 -9.18
CA SER A 82 28.57 -8.13 -10.61
C SER A 82 28.21 -6.90 -11.48
N VAL A 83 27.16 -6.17 -11.13
CA VAL A 83 26.80 -4.91 -11.82
C VAL A 83 27.90 -3.87 -11.69
N SER A 84 28.51 -3.76 -10.51
CA SER A 84 29.60 -2.80 -10.26
C SER A 84 30.86 -3.09 -11.09
N GLU A 85 31.16 -4.38 -11.30
CA GLU A 85 32.29 -4.81 -12.13
C GLU A 85 32.06 -4.46 -13.61
N ARG A 86 30.87 -4.77 -14.15
CA ARG A 86 30.51 -4.41 -15.53
C ARG A 86 30.51 -2.89 -15.75
N ARG A 87 30.09 -2.09 -14.77
CA ARG A 87 30.21 -0.62 -14.83
C ARG A 87 31.66 -0.16 -14.98
N LYS A 88 32.58 -0.73 -14.20
CA LYS A 88 34.02 -0.42 -14.32
C LYS A 88 34.57 -0.84 -15.69
N GLN A 89 34.16 -2.00 -16.21
CA GLN A 89 34.57 -2.46 -17.54
C GLN A 89 34.07 -1.51 -18.64
N LYS A 90 32.82 -1.05 -18.53
CA LYS A 90 32.24 -0.04 -19.43
C LYS A 90 33.00 1.28 -19.38
N GLU A 91 33.37 1.76 -18.19
CA GLU A 91 34.16 2.99 -18.03
C GLU A 91 35.54 2.87 -18.68
N ALA A 92 36.20 1.72 -18.53
CA ALA A 92 37.47 1.44 -19.19
C ALA A 92 37.34 1.49 -20.73
N ARG A 93 36.29 0.86 -21.28
CA ARG A 93 35.99 0.90 -22.72
C ARG A 93 35.62 2.27 -23.22
N ASN A 94 34.84 3.04 -22.46
CA ASN A 94 34.50 4.41 -22.82
C ASN A 94 35.74 5.29 -22.96
N ARG A 95 36.71 5.12 -22.05
CA ARG A 95 38.00 5.83 -22.11
C ARG A 95 38.80 5.44 -23.36
N GLU A 96 38.81 4.17 -23.73
CA GLU A 96 39.48 3.68 -24.94
C GLU A 96 38.87 4.27 -26.22
N VAL A 97 37.54 4.29 -26.32
CA VAL A 97 36.81 4.88 -27.46
C VAL A 97 37.08 6.38 -27.60
N LEU A 98 37.05 7.12 -26.49
CA LEU A 98 37.33 8.56 -26.49
C LEU A 98 38.79 8.89 -26.86
N LEU A 99 39.74 8.06 -26.45
CA LEU A 99 41.16 8.24 -26.79
C LEU A 99 41.47 7.85 -28.25
N GLY A 100 40.76 6.86 -28.80
CA GLY A 100 40.84 6.50 -30.22
C GLY A 100 40.31 7.61 -31.14
N ASP A 101 39.19 8.23 -30.76
CA ASP A 101 38.58 9.34 -31.51
C ASP A 101 39.41 10.65 -31.43
N ALA A 102 40.04 10.92 -30.28
CA ALA A 102 40.91 12.08 -30.11
C ALA A 102 42.14 12.09 -31.05
N SER A 103 42.64 10.92 -31.47
CA SER A 103 43.74 10.82 -32.43
C SER A 103 43.30 11.09 -33.88
N ALA A 104 42.03 10.83 -34.21
CA ALA A 104 41.45 11.13 -35.52
C ALA A 104 41.01 12.61 -35.63
N SER A 105 40.57 13.22 -34.53
CA SER A 105 40.05 14.59 -34.49
C SER A 105 41.09 15.70 -34.75
N VAL A 106 42.40 15.43 -34.59
CA VAL A 106 43.46 16.43 -34.79
C VAL A 106 43.62 16.86 -36.26
N LEU A 107 43.14 16.07 -37.22
CA LEU A 107 43.35 16.31 -38.67
C LEU A 107 42.19 17.06 -39.38
N GLY A 108 41.06 17.34 -38.72
CA GLY A 108 39.82 17.82 -39.37
C GLY A 108 39.29 19.20 -38.97
N LYS A 109 40.10 20.06 -38.33
CA LYS A 109 39.60 21.20 -37.54
C LYS A 109 38.99 22.41 -38.27
N SER A 110 39.04 22.55 -39.60
CA SER A 110 38.60 23.82 -40.24
C SER A 110 37.26 23.79 -40.97
N ALA A 111 36.64 22.62 -41.20
CA ALA A 111 35.32 22.52 -41.84
C ALA A 111 34.17 22.28 -40.83
N ASP A 112 34.51 21.94 -39.59
CA ASP A 112 33.61 21.38 -38.57
C ASP A 112 32.96 22.45 -37.66
N GLU A 113 33.44 23.70 -37.70
CA GLU A 113 32.95 24.78 -36.84
C GLU A 113 31.55 25.28 -37.23
N HIS A 114 31.19 25.28 -38.52
CA HIS A 114 29.85 25.66 -38.98
C HIS A 114 28.81 24.58 -38.67
N GLY A 115 29.13 23.31 -38.92
CA GLY A 115 28.27 22.18 -38.54
C GLY A 115 28.03 22.11 -37.03
N ARG A 116 29.06 22.40 -36.21
CA ARG A 116 28.91 22.50 -34.76
C ARG A 116 27.94 23.58 -34.31
N ALA A 117 27.94 24.75 -34.97
CA ALA A 117 27.05 25.84 -34.60
C ALA A 117 25.58 25.52 -34.93
N GLU A 118 25.34 24.89 -36.08
CA GLU A 118 24.00 24.42 -36.48
C GLU A 118 23.48 23.34 -35.51
N ASP A 119 24.32 22.35 -35.18
CA ASP A 119 23.98 21.25 -34.27
C ASP A 119 23.69 21.75 -32.84
N MET A 120 24.42 22.78 -32.40
CA MET A 120 24.20 23.44 -31.11
C MET A 120 22.90 24.24 -31.09
N ASN A 121 22.54 24.90 -32.19
CA ASN A 121 21.27 25.60 -32.34
C ASN A 121 20.08 24.62 -32.37
N GLN A 122 20.24 23.50 -33.07
CA GLN A 122 19.23 22.44 -33.16
C GLN A 122 19.00 21.78 -31.79
N SER A 123 20.08 21.50 -31.07
CA SER A 123 20.03 21.04 -29.67
C SER A 123 19.36 22.04 -28.73
N MET A 124 19.59 23.35 -28.92
CA MET A 124 18.95 24.40 -28.14
C MET A 124 17.45 24.49 -28.43
N MET A 125 17.04 24.39 -29.70
CA MET A 125 15.63 24.34 -30.08
C MET A 125 14.92 23.12 -29.49
N ASP A 126 15.57 21.97 -29.47
CA ASP A 126 15.05 20.75 -28.85
C ASP A 126 14.96 20.85 -27.33
N ALA A 127 15.95 21.46 -26.69
CA ALA A 127 15.90 21.74 -25.26
C ALA A 127 14.74 22.71 -24.92
N SER A 128 14.52 23.73 -25.75
CA SER A 128 13.41 24.67 -25.59
C SER A 128 12.05 23.98 -25.73
N ARG A 129 11.89 23.12 -26.74
CA ARG A 129 10.66 22.30 -26.91
C ARG A 129 10.42 21.39 -25.72
N LYS A 130 11.44 20.66 -25.26
CA LYS A 130 11.35 19.82 -24.07
C LYS A 130 10.99 20.62 -22.82
N LEU A 131 11.52 21.83 -22.67
CA LEU A 131 11.19 22.70 -21.55
C LEU A 131 9.72 23.16 -21.58
N GLN A 132 9.19 23.48 -22.78
CA GLN A 132 7.78 23.82 -22.94
C GLN A 132 6.86 22.63 -22.63
N GLU A 133 7.23 21.43 -23.08
CA GLU A 133 6.50 20.20 -22.80
C GLU A 133 6.55 19.82 -21.30
N ALA A 134 7.71 19.97 -20.67
CA ALA A 134 7.86 19.80 -19.23
C ALA A 134 6.99 20.79 -18.45
N LYS A 135 6.97 22.06 -18.85
CA LYS A 135 6.09 23.08 -18.24
C LYS A 135 4.62 22.68 -18.35
N ARG A 136 4.17 22.21 -19.52
CA ARG A 136 2.80 21.74 -19.70
C ARG A 136 2.48 20.56 -18.77
N THR A 137 3.38 19.58 -18.72
CA THR A 137 3.21 18.40 -17.85
C THR A 137 3.14 18.77 -16.38
N VAL A 138 3.94 19.75 -15.93
CA VAL A 138 3.91 20.26 -14.55
C VAL A 138 2.57 20.94 -14.25
N LEU A 139 2.04 21.74 -15.17
CA LEU A 139 0.73 22.38 -15.00
C LEU A 139 -0.42 21.35 -14.94
N ASP A 140 -0.37 20.33 -15.79
CA ASP A 140 -1.34 19.24 -15.76
C ASP A 140 -1.24 18.47 -14.42
N SER A 141 -0.02 18.26 -13.91
CA SER A 141 0.21 17.63 -12.60
C SER A 141 -0.24 18.51 -11.42
N GLU A 142 -0.11 19.83 -11.53
CA GLU A 142 -0.62 20.78 -10.53
C GLU A 142 -2.16 20.72 -10.47
N GLN A 143 -2.81 20.67 -11.62
CA GLN A 143 -4.26 20.55 -11.72
C GLN A 143 -4.77 19.24 -11.09
N ILE A 144 -4.11 18.12 -11.37
CA ILE A 144 -4.42 16.83 -10.71
C ILE A 144 -4.18 16.93 -9.20
N GLY A 145 -3.10 17.58 -8.78
CA GLY A 145 -2.80 17.80 -7.36
C GLY A 145 -3.90 18.61 -6.65
N LEU A 146 -4.43 19.64 -7.29
CA LEU A 146 -5.55 20.44 -6.77
C LEU A 146 -6.83 19.60 -6.62
N ASP A 147 -7.12 18.73 -7.60
CA ASP A 147 -8.28 17.83 -7.58
C ASP A 147 -8.18 16.81 -6.43
N VAL A 148 -7.01 16.18 -6.28
CA VAL A 148 -6.72 15.25 -5.17
C VAL A 148 -6.87 15.94 -3.81
N MET A 149 -6.42 17.20 -3.68
CA MET A 149 -6.62 17.96 -2.43
C MET A 149 -8.09 18.26 -2.17
N GLY A 150 -8.87 18.50 -3.23
CA GLY A 150 -10.33 18.61 -3.18
C GLY A 150 -10.99 17.34 -2.65
N ASP A 151 -10.62 16.20 -3.22
CA ASP A 151 -11.12 14.88 -2.83
C ASP A 151 -10.75 14.52 -1.39
N LEU A 152 -9.51 14.75 -0.98
CA LEU A 152 -9.06 14.50 0.40
C LEU A 152 -9.86 15.34 1.39
N ARG A 153 -10.23 16.58 1.04
CA ARG A 153 -11.08 17.43 1.87
C ARG A 153 -12.50 16.85 2.00
N LEU A 154 -13.09 16.39 0.89
CA LEU A 154 -14.42 15.76 0.89
C LEU A 154 -14.43 14.43 1.67
N GLN A 155 -13.37 13.63 1.53
CA GLN A 155 -13.19 12.39 2.29
C GLN A 155 -13.07 12.69 3.78
N ARG A 156 -12.29 13.70 4.16
CA ARG A 156 -12.20 14.13 5.56
C ARG A 156 -13.56 14.52 6.12
N GLU A 157 -14.33 15.33 5.39
CA GLU A 157 -15.67 15.73 5.80
C GLU A 157 -16.61 14.51 5.96
N THR A 158 -16.51 13.53 5.06
CA THR A 158 -17.28 12.28 5.14
C THR A 158 -16.92 11.46 6.39
N ILE A 159 -15.63 11.39 6.74
CA ILE A 159 -15.15 10.71 7.95
C ILE A 159 -15.65 11.44 9.20
N GLU A 160 -15.57 12.77 9.24
CA GLU A 160 -16.07 13.59 10.35
C GLU A 160 -17.57 13.39 10.54
N ARG A 161 -18.37 13.46 9.47
CA ARG A 161 -19.82 13.17 9.51
C ARG A 161 -20.12 11.74 9.98
N SER A 162 -19.36 10.75 9.53
CA SER A 162 -19.53 9.36 9.93
C SER A 162 -19.25 9.16 11.43
N ARG A 163 -18.21 9.82 11.95
CA ARG A 163 -17.88 9.82 13.39
C ARG A 163 -18.98 10.48 14.22
N ASP A 164 -19.48 11.63 13.80
CA ASP A 164 -20.58 12.32 14.48
C ASP A 164 -21.85 11.46 14.49
N ASN A 165 -22.17 10.81 13.36
CA ASN A 165 -23.30 9.91 13.28
C ASN A 165 -23.12 8.68 14.19
N MET A 166 -21.92 8.09 14.24
CA MET A 166 -21.63 6.97 15.11
C MET A 166 -21.76 7.34 16.60
N GLY A 167 -21.35 8.56 16.97
CA GLY A 167 -21.58 9.10 18.32
C GLY A 167 -23.07 9.20 18.67
N LYS A 168 -23.90 9.69 17.74
CA LYS A 168 -25.37 9.76 17.91
C LYS A 168 -26.01 8.37 18.02
N VAL A 169 -25.58 7.42 17.18
CA VAL A 169 -26.05 6.03 17.24
C VAL A 169 -25.70 5.39 18.59
N GLY A 170 -24.49 5.62 19.11
CA GLY A 170 -24.09 5.16 20.44
C GLY A 170 -24.97 5.73 21.56
N GLN A 171 -25.34 7.02 21.48
CA GLN A 171 -26.25 7.64 22.45
C GLN A 171 -27.66 7.03 22.37
N ASN A 172 -28.19 6.83 21.16
CA ASN A 172 -29.50 6.20 20.96
C ASN A 172 -29.51 4.76 21.48
N TYR A 173 -28.43 4.00 21.28
CA TYR A 173 -28.28 2.66 21.83
C TYR A 173 -28.28 2.66 23.36
N SER A 174 -27.59 3.61 23.99
CA SER A 174 -27.62 3.76 25.45
C SER A 174 -29.02 4.07 25.97
N MET A 175 -29.77 4.96 25.30
CA MET A 175 -31.14 5.28 25.68
C MET A 175 -32.07 4.09 25.47
N ALA A 176 -31.97 3.38 24.35
CA ALA A 176 -32.73 2.16 24.09
C ALA A 176 -32.44 1.08 25.14
N GLY A 177 -31.17 0.91 25.53
CA GLY A 177 -30.76 0.01 26.62
C GLY A 177 -31.44 0.36 27.94
N LYS A 178 -31.41 1.64 28.34
CA LYS A 178 -32.09 2.12 29.56
C LYS A 178 -33.61 1.93 29.50
N THR A 179 -34.23 2.17 28.33
CA THR A 179 -35.66 1.92 28.14
C THR A 179 -35.99 0.44 28.27
N LEU A 180 -35.20 -0.44 27.66
CA LEU A 180 -35.35 -1.89 27.77
C LEU A 180 -35.18 -2.38 29.21
N GLU A 181 -34.16 -1.90 29.93
CA GLU A 181 -33.98 -2.20 31.36
C GLU A 181 -35.21 -1.78 32.18
N GLY A 182 -35.77 -0.59 31.90
CA GLY A 182 -37.01 -0.14 32.54
C GLY A 182 -38.23 -1.01 32.22
N MET A 183 -38.36 -1.47 30.97
CA MET A 183 -39.43 -2.40 30.57
C MET A 183 -39.25 -3.77 31.24
N LEU A 184 -38.03 -4.29 31.31
CA LEU A 184 -37.70 -5.54 31.99
C LEU A 184 -37.99 -5.46 33.49
N ALA A 185 -37.63 -4.35 34.14
CA ALA A 185 -37.92 -4.13 35.55
C ALA A 185 -39.44 -4.09 35.83
N ARG A 186 -40.22 -3.41 34.99
CA ARG A 186 -41.69 -3.38 35.09
C ARG A 186 -42.31 -4.76 34.80
N ALA A 187 -41.77 -5.49 33.83
CA ALA A 187 -42.22 -6.85 33.52
C ALA A 187 -41.97 -7.80 34.69
N ASP A 188 -40.80 -7.71 35.35
CA ASP A 188 -40.45 -8.49 36.53
C ASP A 188 -41.33 -8.11 37.74
N GLN A 189 -41.59 -6.82 37.94
CA GLN A 189 -42.54 -6.35 38.95
C GLN A 189 -43.94 -6.94 38.71
N ASN A 190 -44.49 -6.82 37.49
CA ASN A 190 -45.80 -7.37 37.16
C ASN A 190 -45.83 -8.90 37.33
N ARG A 191 -44.75 -9.59 36.94
CA ARG A 191 -44.61 -11.05 37.11
C ARG A 191 -44.69 -11.48 38.58
N ARG A 192 -44.16 -10.69 39.52
CA ARG A 192 -44.25 -10.97 40.96
C ARG A 192 -45.56 -10.50 41.60
N MET A 193 -46.12 -9.39 41.13
CA MET A 193 -47.33 -8.80 41.72
C MET A 193 -48.59 -9.62 41.39
N ALA A 194 -48.69 -10.17 40.18
CA ALA A 194 -49.84 -10.98 39.75
C ALA A 194 -50.15 -12.18 40.68
N PRO A 195 -49.21 -13.08 41.02
CA PRO A 195 -49.48 -14.20 41.93
C PRO A 195 -49.71 -13.74 43.37
N CYS A 196 -49.06 -12.66 43.82
CA CYS A 196 -49.28 -12.09 45.15
C CYS A 196 -50.74 -11.65 45.33
N HIS A 197 -51.28 -10.90 44.37
CA HIS A 197 -52.69 -10.48 44.39
C HIS A 197 -53.65 -11.68 44.39
N GLN A 198 -53.38 -12.69 43.55
CA GLN A 198 -54.19 -13.91 43.51
C GLN A 198 -54.18 -14.66 44.85
N SER A 199 -53.02 -14.76 45.50
CA SER A 199 -52.88 -15.41 46.81
C SER A 199 -53.65 -14.68 47.91
N HIS A 200 -53.65 -13.33 47.91
CA HIS A 200 -54.42 -12.52 48.86
C HIS A 200 -55.92 -12.77 48.71
N MET A 201 -56.46 -12.71 47.48
CA MET A 201 -57.89 -12.93 47.25
C MET A 201 -58.35 -14.33 47.71
N LEU A 202 -57.54 -15.37 47.47
CA LEU A 202 -57.84 -16.73 47.92
C LEU A 202 -57.84 -16.86 49.46
N LEU A 203 -56.89 -16.19 50.13
CA LEU A 203 -56.81 -16.21 51.60
C LEU A 203 -58.00 -15.47 52.25
N SER A 204 -58.40 -14.33 51.69
CA SER A 204 -59.56 -13.55 52.17
C SER A 204 -60.87 -14.31 52.00
N THR A 205 -61.12 -14.87 50.81
CA THR A 205 -62.36 -15.61 50.51
C THR A 205 -62.50 -16.86 51.37
N THR A 206 -61.44 -17.63 51.57
CA THR A 206 -61.45 -18.79 52.47
C THR A 206 -61.67 -18.39 53.94
N GLY A 207 -61.13 -17.26 54.38
CA GLY A 207 -61.37 -16.69 55.70
C GLY A 207 -62.85 -16.39 55.95
N VAL A 208 -63.51 -15.71 54.99
CA VAL A 208 -64.95 -15.37 55.09
C VAL A 208 -65.83 -16.62 55.14
N ILE A 209 -65.56 -17.62 54.28
CA ILE A 209 -66.30 -18.89 54.27
C ILE A 209 -66.18 -19.61 55.62
N LYS A 210 -64.97 -19.66 56.17
CA LYS A 210 -64.71 -20.32 57.47
C LYS A 210 -65.42 -19.59 58.62
N LEU A 211 -65.46 -18.26 58.57
CA LEU A 211 -66.14 -17.42 59.57
C LEU A 211 -67.67 -17.60 59.50
N MET A 212 -68.25 -17.67 58.29
CA MET A 212 -69.68 -17.99 58.11
C MET A 212 -70.03 -19.40 58.59
N PHE A 213 -69.20 -20.41 58.30
CA PHE A 213 -69.44 -21.78 58.76
C PHE A 213 -69.34 -21.89 60.30
N PHE A 214 -68.35 -21.22 60.90
CA PHE A 214 -68.22 -21.17 62.36
C PHE A 214 -69.42 -20.48 63.01
N SER A 215 -69.87 -19.35 62.46
CA SER A 215 -71.05 -18.63 62.94
C SER A 215 -72.33 -19.47 62.80
N SER A 216 -72.54 -20.16 61.66
CA SER A 216 -73.67 -21.08 61.50
C SER A 216 -73.60 -22.24 62.48
N ARG A 217 -72.42 -22.81 62.72
CA ARG A 217 -72.25 -23.92 63.65
C ARG A 217 -72.41 -23.49 65.11
N SER A 218 -72.00 -22.29 65.49
CA SER A 218 -72.26 -21.73 66.83
C SER A 218 -73.74 -21.41 67.05
N ILE A 219 -74.49 -21.06 66.01
CA ILE A 219 -75.94 -20.83 66.10
C ILE A 219 -76.70 -22.16 66.34
N TRP A 220 -76.13 -23.29 65.91
CA TRP A 220 -76.74 -24.62 66.02
C TRP A 220 -76.24 -25.48 67.19
N ASN A 221 -75.36 -24.96 68.05
CA ASN A 221 -74.86 -25.69 69.22
C ASN A 221 -74.89 -24.76 70.45
N PRO A 222 -76.00 -24.74 71.22
CA PRO A 222 -76.08 -23.99 72.48
C PRO A 222 -75.19 -24.56 73.57
#